data_AF-A0A3D4RL49-F1
#
_entry.id   AF-A0A3D4RL49-F1
#
_cell.length_a   1.000
_cell.length_b   1.000
_cell.length_c   1.000
_cell.angle_alpha   90.00
_cell.angle_beta   90.00
_cell.angle_gamma   90.00
#
_symmetry.space_group_name_H-M   'P 1'
#
loop_
_entity.id
_entity.type
_entity.pdbx_description
1 polymer ?
#
loop_
_entity_poly.entity_id
_entity_poly.type
_entity_poly.pdbx_seq_one_letter_code
_entity_poly.pdbx_strand_id
1 'polypeptide(L)'
;VAQKYGNLFQMYEKIVDENPYENPMMIFPAIHYTMGGIWVDYELQTSVKGLFCIGEANFSDHGANRLGASALMQGLADGYFVLPYTIQNYLSDQIGVPRMSTDLPEFAEAEKKVQDKIDRLMAIQGKRS
;
A
#
# COMPACT_ATOMS: atom_id res chain seq x y z
N VAL A 1 -10.72 31.56 9.29
CA VAL A 1 -9.92 30.90 8.23
C VAL A 1 -8.77 30.10 8.83
N ALA A 2 -7.88 30.72 9.60
CA ALA A 2 -6.73 30.07 10.23
C ALA A 2 -7.06 28.80 11.04
N GLN A 3 -8.14 28.80 11.82
CA GLN A 3 -8.54 27.62 12.62
C GLN A 3 -8.93 26.39 11.78
N LYS A 4 -9.39 26.58 10.53
CA LYS A 4 -9.84 25.48 9.65
C LYS A 4 -8.78 25.07 8.63
N TYR A 5 -7.97 26.02 8.13
CA TYR A 5 -7.02 25.80 7.02
C TYR A 5 -5.56 26.09 7.39
N GLY A 6 -5.26 26.33 8.67
CA GLY A 6 -3.93 26.73 9.12
C GLY A 6 -2.82 25.76 8.69
N ASN A 7 -3.08 24.44 8.73
CA ASN A 7 -2.11 23.44 8.27
C ASN A 7 -1.81 23.55 6.77
N LEU A 8 -2.83 23.76 5.93
CA LEU A 8 -2.65 23.94 4.49
C LEU A 8 -1.79 25.17 4.19
N PHE A 9 -2.07 26.27 4.87
CA PHE A 9 -1.39 27.54 4.64
C PHE A 9 0.07 27.47 5.11
N GLN A 10 0.30 26.88 6.29
CA GLN A 10 1.65 26.63 6.80
C GLN A 10 2.45 25.70 5.87
N MET A 11 1.81 24.67 5.31
CA MET A 11 2.46 23.73 4.39
C MET A 11 2.83 24.44 3.07
N TYR A 12 1.94 25.25 2.52
CA TYR A 12 2.21 26.04 1.32
C TYR A 12 3.38 27.00 1.53
N GLU A 13 3.36 27.78 2.61
CA GLU A 13 4.44 28.72 2.95
C GLU A 13 5.78 28.00 3.10
N LYS A 14 5.82 26.83 3.74
CA LYS A 14 7.07 26.05 3.89
C LYS A 14 7.61 25.46 2.59
N ILE A 15 6.74 25.12 1.63
CA ILE A 15 7.13 24.46 0.39
C ILE A 15 7.46 25.49 -0.70
N VAL A 16 6.68 26.57 -0.76
CA VAL A 16 6.70 27.57 -1.85
C VAL A 16 7.38 28.88 -1.43
N ASP A 17 7.60 29.09 -0.12
CA ASP A 17 8.20 30.30 0.46
C ASP A 17 7.39 31.58 0.16
N GLU A 18 6.07 31.45 0.17
CA GLU A 18 5.13 32.54 -0.09
C GLU A 18 3.96 32.50 0.90
N ASN A 19 3.54 33.66 1.39
CA ASN A 19 2.44 33.77 2.36
C ASN A 19 1.07 33.67 1.65
N PRO A 20 0.30 32.58 1.85
CA PRO A 20 -0.98 32.37 1.18
C PRO A 20 -2.14 33.21 1.74
N TYR A 21 -1.91 33.99 2.82
CA TYR A 21 -2.86 34.99 3.30
C TYR A 21 -2.77 36.29 2.49
N GLU A 22 -1.62 36.59 1.89
CA GLU A 22 -1.36 37.82 1.14
C GLU A 22 -1.41 37.57 -0.38
N ASN A 23 -0.91 36.41 -0.83
CA ASN A 23 -0.88 36.03 -2.24
C ASN A 23 -1.71 34.77 -2.51
N PRO A 24 -2.45 34.69 -3.63
CA PRO A 24 -3.20 33.47 -3.99
C PRO A 24 -2.29 32.25 -4.20
N MET A 25 -2.68 31.09 -3.67
CA MET A 25 -1.93 29.85 -3.89
C MET A 25 -1.94 29.41 -5.36
N MET A 26 -0.77 29.03 -5.87
CA MET A 26 -0.62 28.41 -7.18
C MET A 26 -1.04 26.94 -7.15
N ILE A 27 -2.01 26.54 -7.99
CA ILE A 27 -2.52 25.17 -8.06
C ILE A 27 -2.47 24.62 -9.49
N PHE A 28 -2.26 23.32 -9.62
CA PHE A 28 -2.29 22.61 -10.90
C PHE A 28 -2.81 21.17 -10.72
N PRO A 29 -3.36 20.53 -11.78
CA PRO A 29 -3.79 19.14 -11.71
C PRO A 29 -2.60 18.19 -11.49
N ALA A 30 -2.77 17.21 -10.60
CA ALA A 30 -1.77 16.19 -10.31
C ALA A 30 -2.41 14.80 -10.24
N ILE A 31 -1.59 13.75 -10.45
CA ILE A 31 -2.01 12.37 -10.26
C ILE A 31 -2.33 12.17 -8.77
N HIS A 32 -3.51 11.61 -8.49
CA HIS A 32 -3.98 11.45 -7.11
C HIS A 32 -4.32 10.00 -6.74
N TYR A 33 -4.93 9.24 -7.64
CA TYR A 33 -5.42 7.90 -7.35
C TYR A 33 -5.41 7.02 -8.60
N THR A 34 -5.13 5.73 -8.42
CA THR A 34 -5.18 4.74 -9.49
C THR A 34 -6.44 3.88 -9.36
N MET A 35 -7.35 3.98 -10.34
CA MET A 35 -8.57 3.15 -10.35
C MET A 35 -8.35 1.74 -10.88
N GLY A 36 -7.36 1.56 -11.75
CA GLY A 36 -6.96 0.25 -12.24
C GLY A 36 -6.05 -0.46 -11.23
N GLY A 37 -5.75 -1.73 -11.49
CA GLY A 37 -4.90 -2.51 -10.61
C GLY A 37 -4.84 -3.97 -11.03
N ILE A 38 -4.41 -4.81 -10.09
CA ILE A 38 -4.38 -6.26 -10.27
C ILE A 38 -5.82 -6.78 -10.39
N TRP A 39 -6.04 -7.65 -11.36
CA TRP A 39 -7.31 -8.36 -11.47
C TRP A 39 -7.51 -9.31 -10.29
N VAL A 40 -8.69 -9.23 -9.69
CA VAL A 40 -9.17 -10.08 -8.60
C VAL A 40 -10.60 -10.56 -8.86
N ASP A 41 -10.97 -11.69 -8.28
CA ASP A 41 -12.35 -12.13 -8.23
C ASP A 41 -13.13 -11.48 -7.06
N TYR A 42 -14.38 -11.91 -6.84
CA TYR A 42 -15.22 -11.43 -5.74
C TYR A 42 -14.69 -11.80 -4.36
N GLU A 43 -13.74 -12.72 -4.26
CA GLU A 43 -13.08 -13.11 -3.02
C GLU A 43 -11.77 -12.32 -2.78
N LEU A 44 -11.46 -11.38 -3.67
CA LEU A 44 -10.21 -10.61 -3.73
C LEU A 44 -8.98 -11.46 -4.03
N GLN A 45 -9.16 -12.66 -4.58
CA GLN A 45 -8.08 -13.53 -5.02
C GLN A 45 -7.68 -13.17 -6.46
N THR A 46 -6.37 -13.08 -6.68
CA THR A 46 -5.82 -12.83 -8.01
C THR A 46 -5.91 -14.08 -8.90
N SER A 47 -5.51 -13.95 -10.17
CA SER A 47 -5.33 -15.13 -11.04
C SER A 47 -4.30 -16.14 -10.53
N VAL A 48 -3.42 -15.75 -9.60
CA VAL A 48 -2.49 -16.66 -8.91
C VAL A 48 -3.17 -17.18 -7.64
N LYS A 49 -3.44 -18.49 -7.59
CA LYS A 49 -4.09 -19.13 -6.44
C LYS A 49 -3.30 -18.88 -5.14
N GLY A 50 -4.03 -18.48 -4.10
CA GLY A 50 -3.45 -18.15 -2.79
C GLY A 50 -2.83 -16.76 -2.70
N LEU A 51 -2.77 -15.99 -3.79
CA LEU A 51 -2.37 -14.59 -3.77
C LEU A 51 -3.61 -13.70 -3.80
N PHE A 52 -3.77 -12.87 -2.78
CA PHE A 52 -4.87 -11.91 -2.64
C PHE A 52 -4.36 -10.48 -2.83
N CYS A 53 -5.21 -9.59 -3.34
CA CYS A 53 -4.88 -8.18 -3.55
C CYS A 53 -6.05 -7.27 -3.13
N ILE A 54 -5.75 -6.23 -2.35
CA ILE A 54 -6.77 -5.38 -1.71
C ILE A 54 -6.47 -3.88 -1.90
N GLY A 55 -7.49 -3.05 -1.73
CA GLY A 55 -7.39 -1.59 -1.75
C GLY A 55 -7.02 -1.04 -3.13
N GLU A 56 -6.31 0.10 -3.15
CA GLU A 56 -5.91 0.80 -4.38
C GLU A 56 -5.04 -0.06 -5.33
N ALA A 57 -4.50 -1.19 -4.87
CA ALA A 57 -3.73 -2.09 -5.70
C ALA A 57 -4.59 -3.00 -6.60
N ASN A 58 -5.88 -3.18 -6.30
CA ASN A 58 -6.81 -3.97 -7.13
C ASN A 58 -7.69 -3.06 -8.01
N PHE A 59 -8.42 -3.66 -8.95
CA PHE A 59 -9.23 -2.93 -9.96
C PHE A 59 -10.74 -2.86 -9.67
N SER A 60 -11.25 -3.53 -8.64
CA SER A 60 -12.62 -4.05 -8.63
C SER A 60 -13.73 -3.01 -8.42
N ASP A 61 -13.46 -1.92 -7.71
CA ASP A 61 -14.55 -1.15 -7.07
C ASP A 61 -14.91 0.17 -7.75
N HIS A 62 -14.00 0.74 -8.55
CA HIS A 62 -14.11 2.15 -8.95
C HIS A 62 -14.49 2.36 -10.42
N GLY A 63 -14.42 1.32 -11.25
CA GLY A 63 -14.62 1.43 -12.68
C GLY A 63 -13.71 2.50 -13.32
N ALA A 64 -14.26 3.33 -14.22
CA ALA A 64 -13.48 4.36 -14.89
C ALA A 64 -13.23 5.62 -14.05
N ASN A 65 -14.12 5.93 -13.10
CA ASN A 65 -14.05 7.14 -12.28
C ASN A 65 -14.46 6.85 -10.85
N ARG A 66 -13.50 6.97 -9.94
CA ARG A 66 -13.71 6.85 -8.51
C ARG A 66 -14.52 8.03 -7.96
N LEU A 67 -15.50 7.76 -7.11
CA LEU A 67 -16.17 8.79 -6.30
C LEU A 67 -15.27 9.30 -5.15
N GLY A 68 -15.37 10.59 -4.81
CA GLY A 68 -14.63 11.18 -3.70
C GLY A 68 -14.81 10.40 -2.40
N ALA A 69 -13.75 10.30 -1.60
CA ALA A 69 -13.70 9.59 -0.30
C ALA A 69 -13.90 8.05 -0.33
N SER A 70 -14.11 7.40 -1.48
CA SER A 70 -14.32 5.93 -1.52
C SER A 70 -13.08 5.04 -1.33
N ALA A 71 -11.86 5.51 -1.61
CA ALA A 71 -10.65 4.65 -1.58
C ALA A 71 -10.27 4.13 -0.19
N LEU A 72 -10.35 4.99 0.84
CA LEU A 72 -10.09 4.54 2.21
C LEU A 72 -11.20 3.59 2.70
N MET A 73 -12.43 3.81 2.23
CA MET A 73 -13.55 2.92 2.50
C MET A 73 -13.34 1.56 1.83
N GLN A 74 -12.85 1.52 0.59
CA GLN A 74 -12.46 0.28 -0.08
C GLN A 74 -11.37 -0.45 0.70
N GLY A 75 -10.27 0.23 1.06
CA GLY A 75 -9.19 -0.39 1.84
C GLY A 75 -9.68 -0.98 3.17
N LEU A 76 -10.60 -0.30 3.85
CA LEU A 76 -11.26 -0.81 5.05
C LEU A 76 -12.19 -1.99 4.73
N ALA A 77 -13.00 -1.90 3.69
CA ALA A 77 -13.96 -2.94 3.34
C ALA A 77 -13.28 -4.23 2.90
N ASP A 78 -12.31 -4.13 1.99
CA ASP A 78 -11.52 -5.26 1.53
C ASP A 78 -10.79 -5.93 2.71
N GLY A 79 -10.09 -5.13 3.51
CA GLY A 79 -9.23 -5.66 4.58
C GLY A 79 -10.00 -6.18 5.79
N TYR A 80 -11.11 -5.54 6.17
CA TYR A 80 -11.84 -5.85 7.39
C TYR A 80 -13.09 -6.71 7.16
N PHE A 81 -13.81 -6.50 6.05
CA PHE A 81 -15.08 -7.19 5.81
C PHE A 81 -14.98 -8.33 4.81
N VAL A 82 -14.05 -8.31 3.85
CA VAL A 82 -13.98 -9.35 2.81
C VAL A 82 -12.87 -10.36 3.12
N LEU A 83 -11.63 -9.89 3.21
CA LEU A 83 -10.44 -10.73 3.31
C LEU A 83 -10.49 -11.75 4.47
N PRO A 84 -10.95 -11.42 5.69
CA PRO A 84 -10.97 -12.37 6.79
C PRO A 84 -11.82 -13.62 6.50
N TYR A 85 -12.90 -13.49 5.73
CA TYR A 85 -13.76 -14.62 5.39
C TYR A 85 -13.22 -15.40 4.19
N THR A 86 -12.71 -14.70 3.18
CA THR A 86 -12.27 -15.32 1.92
C THR A 86 -10.93 -16.04 2.09
N ILE A 87 -9.99 -15.47 2.85
CA ILE A 87 -8.71 -16.11 3.13
C ILE A 87 -8.90 -17.38 3.97
N GLN A 88 -9.85 -17.36 4.92
CA GLN A 88 -10.17 -18.54 5.73
C GLN A 88 -10.76 -19.66 4.87
N ASN A 89 -11.65 -19.31 3.93
CA ASN A 89 -12.19 -20.26 2.97
C ASN A 89 -11.05 -20.94 2.18
N TYR A 90 -10.15 -20.16 1.58
CA TYR A 90 -8.98 -20.69 0.87
C TYR A 90 -8.06 -21.55 1.75
N LEU A 91 -7.79 -21.11 2.99
CA LEU A 91 -6.90 -21.83 3.91
C LEU A 91 -7.52 -23.12 4.44
N SER A 92 -8.86 -23.24 4.46
CA SER A 92 -9.54 -24.45 4.94
C SER A 92 -9.17 -25.69 4.11
N ASP A 93 -8.99 -25.52 2.79
CA ASP A 93 -8.52 -26.57 1.88
C ASP A 93 -7.04 -26.93 2.09
N GLN A 94 -6.28 -26.07 2.78
CA GLN A 94 -4.84 -26.26 2.99
C GLN A 94 -4.51 -26.97 4.31
N ILE A 95 -5.52 -27.38 5.10
CA ILE A 95 -5.30 -27.99 6.43
C ILE A 95 -4.48 -29.30 6.38
N GLY A 96 -4.55 -30.02 5.25
CA GLY A 96 -3.80 -31.25 5.04
C GLY A 96 -2.38 -31.03 4.49
N VAL A 97 -2.02 -29.80 4.14
CA VAL A 97 -0.69 -29.49 3.61
C VAL A 97 0.33 -29.56 4.76
N PRO A 98 1.36 -30.42 4.68
CA PRO A 98 2.37 -30.49 5.72
C PRO A 98 3.11 -29.16 5.81
N ARG A 99 3.50 -28.78 7.04
CA ARG A 99 4.33 -27.60 7.24
C ARG A 99 5.63 -27.75 6.45
N MET A 100 5.97 -26.72 5.68
CA MET A 100 7.25 -26.65 4.98
C MET A 100 8.38 -26.64 6.01
N SER A 101 9.37 -27.51 5.82
CA SER A 101 10.59 -27.44 6.63
C SER A 101 11.40 -26.21 6.24
N THR A 102 11.93 -25.52 7.24
CA THR A 102 12.87 -24.42 7.06
C THR A 102 14.31 -24.88 6.84
N ASP A 103 14.57 -26.20 6.89
CA ASP A 103 15.91 -26.79 6.70
C ASP A 103 16.26 -27.02 5.23
N LEU A 104 15.44 -26.50 4.31
CA LEU A 104 15.68 -26.61 2.87
C LEU A 104 16.70 -25.55 2.41
N PRO A 105 17.56 -25.86 1.41
CA PRO A 105 18.63 -24.97 0.98
C PRO A 105 18.14 -23.60 0.52
N GLU A 106 16.92 -23.51 -0.01
CA GLU A 106 16.29 -22.27 -0.47
C GLU A 106 16.09 -21.26 0.67
N PHE A 107 15.78 -21.73 1.89
CA PHE A 107 15.63 -20.85 3.06
C PHE A 107 16.97 -20.29 3.51
N ALA A 108 18.02 -21.13 3.54
CA ALA A 108 19.37 -20.69 3.88
C ALA A 108 19.92 -19.68 2.87
N GLU A 109 19.64 -19.88 1.57
CA GLU A 109 20.01 -18.93 0.52
C GLU A 109 19.27 -17.59 0.67
N ALA A 110 17.96 -17.63 0.92
CA ALA A 110 17.15 -16.44 1.10
C ALA A 110 17.60 -15.62 2.33
N GLU A 111 17.84 -16.28 3.46
CA GLU A 111 18.35 -15.65 4.68
C GLU A 111 19.71 -14.99 4.43
N LYS A 112 20.65 -15.73 3.84
CA LYS A 112 21.98 -15.20 3.51
C LYS A 112 21.89 -13.97 2.61
N LYS A 113 21.05 -14.01 1.57
CA LYS A 113 20.88 -12.87 0.64
C LYS A 113 20.35 -11.61 1.34
N VAL A 114 19.45 -11.77 2.30
CA VAL A 114 18.95 -10.65 3.11
C VAL A 114 20.04 -10.15 4.06
N GLN A 115 20.76 -11.06 4.73
CA GLN A 115 21.86 -10.71 5.62
C GLN A 115 22.97 -9.97 4.88
N ASP A 116 23.40 -10.44 3.71
CA ASP A 116 24.40 -9.79 2.87
C ASP A 116 23.98 -8.36 2.49
N LYS A 117 22.67 -8.14 2.23
CA LYS A 117 22.13 -6.81 1.94
C LYS A 117 22.19 -5.91 3.17
N ILE A 118 21.82 -6.43 4.34
CA ILE A 118 21.90 -5.70 5.61
C ILE A 118 23.35 -5.33 5.90
N ASP A 119 24.27 -6.30 5.85
CA ASP A 119 25.70 -6.11 6.12
C ASP A 119 26.30 -5.06 5.19
N ARG A 120 25.96 -5.12 3.88
CA ARG A 120 26.35 -4.09 2.91
C ARG A 120 25.88 -2.71 3.32
N LEU A 121 24.62 -2.56 3.74
CA LEU A 121 24.07 -1.26 4.14
C LEU A 121 24.72 -0.76 5.44
N MET A 122 24.93 -1.64 6.41
CA MET A 122 25.56 -1.31 7.69
C MET A 122 27.06 -0.98 7.53
N ALA A 123 27.72 -1.55 6.53
CA ALA A 123 29.13 -1.27 6.21
C ALA A 123 29.37 0.11 5.56
N ILE A 124 28.33 0.84 5.13
CA ILE A 124 28.46 2.16 4.47
C ILE A 124 29.15 3.18 5.40
N GLN A 125 29.07 3.00 6.74
CA GLN A 125 29.73 3.85 7.75
C GLN A 125 29.66 5.36 7.41
N GLY A 126 28.46 5.81 7.01
CA GLY A 126 28.26 7.18 6.54
C GLY A 126 28.63 8.22 7.60
N LYS A 127 29.24 9.32 7.18
CA LYS A 127 29.67 10.42 8.08
C LYS A 127 28.61 11.49 8.31
N ARG A 128 27.42 11.33 7.74
CA ARG A 128 26.30 12.27 7.87
C ARG A 128 25.02 11.49 8.12
N SER A 129 24.33 11.89 9.19
CA SER A 129 22.96 11.51 9.53
C SER A 129 21.95 12.23 8.65
#